data_AF-A0A415HAA7-F1
#
_entry.id   AF-A0A415HAA7-F1
#
_cell.length_a   1.000
_cell.length_b   1.000
_cell.length_c   1.000
_cell.angle_alpha   90.00
_cell.angle_beta   90.00
_cell.angle_gamma   90.00
#
_symmetry.space_group_name_H-M   'P 1'
#
loop_
_entity.id
_entity.type
_entity.pdbx_description
1 polymer ?
#
loop_
_entity_poly.entity_id
_entity_poly.type
_entity_poly.pdbx_seq_one_letter_code
_entity_poly.pdbx_strand_id
1 'polypeptide(L)'
;MKLTYICSPCRGDYEKNIIKAQEYCREAMNDGLLPLAPHVYFTQFVDDSNPEERKLGLRCGLQLLRYCQLIRVYGCEVSAGMYDEIQLAGVLDIEIQVFGPPEFIENVLEIYNHAAVTQRRPLRKLAASAAAAYADQPAAAPLLAEADKSLREVTAVHINIDPTEASELGEMIANSLRNGSSMLRGGA
;
A
#
# COMPACT_ATOMS: atom_id res chain seq x y z
N MET A 1 11.55 14.00 0.05
CA MET A 1 10.41 13.91 -0.88
C MET A 1 9.46 12.86 -0.32
N LYS A 2 8.15 13.13 -0.20
CA LYS A 2 7.17 12.16 0.32
C LYS A 2 6.78 11.17 -0.77
N LEU A 3 6.82 9.88 -0.47
CA LEU A 3 6.23 8.85 -1.35
C LEU A 3 4.72 9.02 -1.31
N THR A 4 4.13 9.28 -2.48
CA THR A 4 2.74 9.70 -2.63
C THR A 4 1.96 8.69 -3.45
N TYR A 5 0.94 8.10 -2.85
CA TYR A 5 0.03 7.21 -3.55
C TYR A 5 -0.99 8.01 -4.36
N ILE A 6 -1.13 7.71 -5.65
CA ILE A 6 -2.17 8.31 -6.49
C ILE A 6 -3.35 7.35 -6.59
N CYS A 7 -4.45 7.73 -5.96
CA CYS A 7 -5.72 7.00 -5.94
C CYS A 7 -6.69 7.69 -6.90
N SER A 8 -7.07 7.00 -7.98
CA SER A 8 -8.02 7.51 -8.97
C SER A 8 -8.75 6.36 -9.67
N PRO A 9 -9.90 6.61 -10.34
CA PRO A 9 -10.59 5.58 -11.10
C PRO A 9 -9.67 4.93 -12.14
N CYS A 10 -9.72 3.60 -12.23
CA CYS A 10 -9.06 2.82 -13.29
C CYS A 10 -10.09 2.31 -14.31
N ARG A 11 -11.21 1.78 -13.85
CA ARG A 11 -12.27 1.18 -14.69
C ARG A 11 -13.23 2.22 -15.30
N GLY A 12 -13.98 1.78 -16.31
CA GLY A 12 -14.85 2.64 -17.12
C GLY A 12 -14.15 2.94 -18.44
N ASP A 13 -13.83 4.21 -18.66
CA ASP A 13 -13.00 4.64 -19.79
C ASP A 13 -11.51 4.42 -19.47
N TYR A 14 -11.07 3.16 -19.59
CA TYR A 14 -9.76 2.70 -19.11
C TYR A 14 -8.60 3.51 -19.69
N GLU A 15 -8.55 3.72 -21.01
CA GLU A 15 -7.47 4.46 -21.66
C GLU A 15 -7.39 5.91 -21.16
N LYS A 16 -8.55 6.57 -21.07
CA LYS A 16 -8.65 7.93 -20.54
C LYS A 16 -8.23 8.02 -19.08
N ASN A 17 -8.60 7.03 -18.27
CA ASN A 17 -8.26 6.97 -16.86
C ASN A 17 -6.74 6.80 -16.65
N ILE A 18 -6.09 5.95 -17.45
CA ILE A 18 -4.62 5.79 -17.41
C ILE A 18 -3.92 7.10 -17.77
N ILE A 19 -4.37 7.80 -18.80
CA ILE A 19 -3.80 9.11 -19.19
C ILE A 19 -3.96 10.12 -18.05
N LYS A 20 -5.15 10.23 -17.46
CA LYS A 20 -5.39 11.12 -16.32
C LYS A 20 -4.52 10.77 -15.11
N ALA A 21 -4.38 9.49 -14.78
CA ALA A 21 -3.54 9.06 -13.67
C ALA A 21 -2.06 9.44 -13.88
N GLN A 22 -1.56 9.35 -15.12
CA GLN A 22 -0.22 9.84 -15.46
C GLN A 22 -0.09 11.36 -15.33
N GLU A 23 -1.14 12.12 -15.70
CA GLU A 23 -1.19 13.57 -15.48
C GLU A 23 -1.16 13.93 -13.99
N TYR A 24 -1.91 13.22 -13.15
CA TYR A 24 -1.88 13.38 -11.69
C TYR A 24 -0.50 13.07 -11.10
N CYS A 25 0.17 12.03 -11.60
CA CYS A 25 1.57 11.78 -11.23
C CYS A 25 2.47 12.95 -11.65
N ARG A 26 2.29 13.52 -12.84
CA ARG A 26 3.09 14.68 -13.27
C ARG A 26 2.86 15.91 -12.40
N GLU A 27 1.61 16.19 -12.05
CA GLU A 27 1.24 17.26 -11.12
C GLU A 27 1.91 17.08 -9.76
N ALA A 28 1.82 15.88 -9.17
CA ALA A 28 2.46 15.57 -7.90
C ALA A 28 3.99 15.72 -7.96
N MET A 29 4.64 15.34 -9.06
CA MET A 29 6.08 15.59 -9.24
C MET A 29 6.41 17.08 -9.26
N ASN A 30 5.59 17.90 -9.92
CA ASN A 30 5.78 19.36 -9.95
C ASN A 30 5.62 19.98 -8.56
N ASP A 31 4.81 19.39 -7.68
CA ASP A 31 4.65 19.78 -6.28
C ASP A 31 5.78 19.27 -5.36
N GLY A 32 6.83 18.64 -5.93
CA GLY A 32 7.97 18.13 -5.17
C GLY A 32 7.69 16.83 -4.41
N LEU A 33 6.74 16.02 -4.90
CA LEU A 33 6.41 14.69 -4.38
C LEU A 33 6.99 13.57 -5.24
N LEU A 34 7.04 12.35 -4.70
CA LEU A 34 7.41 11.13 -5.43
C LEU A 34 6.15 10.29 -5.64
N PRO A 35 5.43 10.42 -6.76
CA PRO A 35 4.13 9.78 -6.94
C PRO A 35 4.25 8.35 -7.48
N LEU A 36 3.28 7.51 -7.09
CA LEU A 36 3.07 6.19 -7.67
C LEU A 36 1.57 5.94 -7.83
N ALA A 37 1.13 5.72 -9.06
CA ALA A 37 -0.23 5.27 -9.40
C ALA A 37 -0.21 3.75 -9.66
N PRO A 38 -0.71 2.91 -8.73
CA PRO A 38 -0.59 1.46 -8.86
C PRO A 38 -1.29 0.90 -10.09
N HIS A 39 -2.43 1.46 -10.47
CA HIS A 39 -3.16 1.01 -11.66
C HIS A 39 -2.53 1.49 -12.98
N VAL A 40 -1.56 2.41 -12.95
CA VAL A 40 -0.70 2.69 -14.12
C VAL A 40 0.45 1.67 -14.16
N TYR A 41 1.00 1.33 -13.01
CA TYR A 41 2.17 0.45 -12.88
C TYR A 41 1.83 -1.04 -13.03
N PHE A 42 0.96 -1.58 -12.18
CA PHE A 42 0.64 -3.00 -12.14
C PHE A 42 -0.06 -3.48 -13.40
N THR A 43 -0.90 -2.64 -14.02
CA THR A 43 -1.63 -3.03 -15.24
C THR A 43 -0.74 -3.21 -16.47
N GLN A 44 0.55 -2.85 -16.39
CA GLN A 44 1.52 -3.19 -17.42
C GLN A 44 1.83 -4.70 -17.46
N PHE A 45 1.52 -5.43 -16.38
CA PHE A 45 1.84 -6.85 -16.25
C PHE A 45 0.79 -7.66 -15.45
N VAL A 46 -0.37 -7.07 -15.15
CA VAL A 46 -1.52 -7.67 -14.45
C VAL A 46 -2.79 -7.27 -15.19
N ASP A 47 -3.60 -8.24 -15.60
CA ASP A 47 -4.86 -8.01 -16.33
C ASP A 47 -6.01 -7.68 -15.36
N ASP A 48 -6.42 -6.40 -15.32
CA ASP A 48 -7.54 -5.94 -14.48
C ASP A 48 -8.92 -6.49 -14.92
N SER A 49 -9.02 -7.02 -16.14
CA SER A 49 -10.25 -7.66 -16.62
C SER A 49 -10.42 -9.08 -16.09
N ASN A 50 -9.31 -9.74 -15.74
CA ASN A 50 -9.29 -11.03 -15.08
C ASN A 50 -9.56 -10.87 -13.56
N PRO A 51 -10.57 -11.53 -12.98
CA PRO A 51 -10.93 -11.35 -11.57
C PRO A 51 -9.81 -11.70 -10.57
N GLU A 52 -9.04 -12.76 -10.82
CA GLU A 52 -7.98 -13.22 -9.91
C GLU A 52 -6.76 -12.30 -9.97
N GLU A 53 -6.36 -11.91 -11.19
CA GLU A 53 -5.27 -10.96 -11.39
C GLU A 53 -5.64 -9.57 -10.86
N ARG A 54 -6.88 -9.11 -11.05
CA ARG A 54 -7.37 -7.90 -10.39
C ARG A 54 -7.26 -7.98 -8.88
N LYS A 55 -7.69 -9.09 -8.26
CA LYS A 55 -7.59 -9.26 -6.81
C LYS A 55 -6.13 -9.21 -6.36
N LEU A 56 -5.20 -9.77 -7.13
CA LEU A 56 -3.77 -9.64 -6.89
C LEU A 56 -3.31 -8.18 -7.00
N GLY A 57 -3.67 -7.48 -8.08
CA GLY A 57 -3.31 -6.08 -8.31
C GLY A 57 -3.80 -5.14 -7.20
N LEU A 58 -5.06 -5.30 -6.74
CA LEU A 58 -5.61 -4.54 -5.62
C LEU A 58 -4.85 -4.82 -4.32
N ARG A 59 -4.56 -6.09 -4.00
CA ARG A 59 -3.76 -6.45 -2.82
C ARG A 59 -2.36 -5.83 -2.86
N CYS A 60 -1.69 -5.90 -4.01
CA CYS A 60 -0.39 -5.28 -4.21
C CYS A 60 -0.45 -3.75 -4.07
N GLY A 61 -1.51 -3.11 -4.56
CA GLY A 61 -1.78 -1.69 -4.35
C GLY A 61 -1.87 -1.32 -2.87
N LEU A 62 -2.65 -2.08 -2.09
CA LEU A 62 -2.75 -1.86 -0.64
C LEU A 62 -1.42 -2.09 0.09
N GLN A 63 -0.62 -3.08 -0.31
CA GLN A 63 0.71 -3.28 0.26
C GLN A 63 1.65 -2.12 -0.07
N LEU A 64 1.57 -1.60 -1.29
CA LEU A 64 2.35 -0.43 -1.68
C LEU A 64 1.96 0.82 -0.89
N LEU A 65 0.65 1.04 -0.66
CA LEU A 65 0.14 2.19 0.10
C LEU A 65 0.75 2.27 1.51
N ARG A 66 1.05 1.13 2.15
CA ARG A 66 1.68 1.07 3.48
C ARG A 66 3.05 1.75 3.56
N TYR A 67 3.71 1.96 2.43
CA TYR A 67 5.02 2.63 2.35
C TYR A 67 4.91 4.12 2.02
N CYS A 68 3.71 4.61 1.73
CA CYS A 68 3.46 6.00 1.37
C CYS A 68 3.27 6.88 2.61
N GLN A 69 3.66 8.14 2.51
CA GLN A 69 3.43 9.15 3.56
C GLN A 69 2.22 10.03 3.25
N LEU A 70 1.76 10.02 2.00
CA LEU A 70 0.66 10.82 1.48
C LEU A 70 -0.15 9.99 0.49
N ILE A 71 -1.47 10.12 0.51
CA ILE A 71 -2.36 9.67 -0.54
C ILE A 71 -3.03 10.91 -1.17
N ARG A 72 -2.98 11.01 -2.50
CA ARG A 72 -3.77 11.97 -3.28
C ARG A 72 -4.91 11.23 -3.96
N VAL A 73 -6.13 11.65 -3.67
CA VAL A 73 -7.35 11.02 -4.17
C VAL A 73 -8.00 11.94 -5.20
N TYR A 74 -8.17 11.44 -6.43
CA TYR A 74 -8.73 12.19 -7.56
C TYR A 74 -9.98 11.49 -8.09
N GLY A 75 -11.04 12.24 -8.38
CA GLY A 75 -12.23 11.67 -9.02
C GLY A 75 -13.49 12.50 -8.89
N CYS A 76 -14.61 11.90 -9.31
CA CYS A 76 -15.96 12.41 -9.09
C CYS A 76 -16.84 11.41 -8.32
N GLU A 77 -16.48 10.12 -8.33
CA GLU A 77 -17.15 9.06 -7.59
C GLU A 77 -16.09 8.12 -6.99
N VAL A 78 -16.39 7.57 -5.80
CA VAL A 78 -15.52 6.60 -5.14
C VAL A 78 -15.84 5.20 -5.65
N SER A 79 -14.91 4.58 -6.35
CA SER A 79 -15.02 3.18 -6.74
C SER A 79 -14.72 2.23 -5.57
N ALA A 80 -15.12 0.96 -5.67
CA ALA A 80 -14.82 -0.05 -4.65
C ALA A 80 -13.31 -0.19 -4.34
N GLY A 81 -12.45 -0.10 -5.37
CA GLY A 81 -11.00 -0.15 -5.16
C GLY A 81 -10.47 1.08 -4.42
N MET A 82 -10.97 2.28 -4.79
CA MET A 82 -10.61 3.52 -4.11
C MET A 82 -11.07 3.51 -2.65
N TYR A 83 -12.26 2.94 -2.39
CA TYR A 83 -12.80 2.82 -1.04
C TYR A 83 -11.84 2.05 -0.11
N ASP A 84 -11.33 0.90 -0.56
CA ASP A 84 -10.38 0.08 0.20
C ASP A 84 -9.05 0.83 0.45
N GLU A 85 -8.56 1.57 -0.55
CA GLU A 85 -7.35 2.39 -0.45
C GLU A 85 -7.53 3.55 0.56
N ILE A 86 -8.64 4.29 0.48
CA ILE A 86 -8.96 5.42 1.36
C ILE A 86 -9.17 4.93 2.80
N GLN A 87 -9.86 3.80 2.98
CA GLN A 87 -9.99 3.18 4.30
C GLN A 87 -8.64 2.83 4.90
N LEU A 88 -7.77 2.16 4.14
CA LEU A 88 -6.45 1.77 4.62
C LEU A 88 -5.60 2.99 4.96
N ALA A 89 -5.66 4.06 4.16
CA ALA A 89 -4.99 5.31 4.48
C ALA A 89 -5.46 5.89 5.82
N GLY A 90 -6.77 5.88 6.09
CA GLY A 90 -7.32 6.33 7.37
C GLY A 90 -6.90 5.45 8.55
N VAL A 91 -6.87 4.12 8.37
CA VAL A 91 -6.36 3.17 9.38
C VAL A 91 -4.89 3.43 9.72
N LEU A 92 -4.08 3.78 8.74
CA LEU A 92 -2.63 3.98 8.89
C LEU A 92 -2.24 5.42 9.22
N ASP A 93 -3.21 6.33 9.36
CA ASP A 93 -2.99 7.77 9.57
C ASP A 93 -2.08 8.39 8.49
N ILE A 94 -2.25 7.95 7.24
CA ILE A 94 -1.53 8.48 6.08
C ILE A 94 -2.16 9.83 5.69
N GLU A 95 -1.34 10.87 5.52
CA GLU A 95 -1.82 12.19 5.10
C GLU A 95 -2.67 12.08 3.83
N ILE A 96 -3.79 12.81 3.75
CA ILE A 96 -4.71 12.76 2.62
C ILE A 96 -4.89 14.14 1.99
N GLN A 97 -4.88 14.18 0.65
CA GLN A 97 -5.27 15.34 -0.16
C GLN A 97 -6.31 14.87 -1.19
N VAL A 98 -7.42 15.59 -1.32
CA VAL A 98 -8.55 15.17 -2.17
C VAL A 98 -8.83 16.23 -3.23
N PHE A 99 -9.03 15.78 -4.47
CA PHE A 99 -9.23 16.61 -5.64
C PHE A 99 -10.47 16.11 -6.41
N GLY A 100 -11.52 16.93 -6.46
CA GLY A 100 -12.77 16.58 -7.11
C GLY A 100 -13.87 17.59 -6.77
N PRO A 101 -15.13 17.33 -7.16
CA PRO A 101 -16.24 18.17 -6.77
C PRO A 101 -16.51 18.06 -5.25
N PRO A 102 -17.20 19.05 -4.64
CA PRO A 102 -17.40 19.08 -3.18
C PRO A 102 -18.02 17.81 -2.59
N GLU A 103 -19.03 17.24 -3.25
CA GLU A 103 -19.70 16.01 -2.81
C GLU A 103 -18.75 14.80 -2.80
N PHE A 104 -17.80 14.76 -3.73
CA PHE A 104 -16.77 13.72 -3.77
C PHE A 104 -15.79 13.90 -2.61
N ILE A 105 -15.36 15.14 -2.36
CA ILE A 105 -14.44 15.47 -1.26
C ILE A 105 -15.06 15.07 0.09
N GLU A 106 -16.31 15.43 0.32
CA GLU A 106 -17.04 15.07 1.54
C GLU A 106 -17.10 13.55 1.74
N ASN A 107 -17.49 12.80 0.70
CA ASN A 107 -17.56 11.33 0.75
C ASN A 107 -16.19 10.69 1.06
N VAL A 108 -15.12 11.13 0.38
CA VAL A 108 -13.76 10.61 0.63
C VAL A 108 -13.32 10.88 2.07
N LEU A 109 -13.57 12.09 2.59
CA LEU A 109 -13.21 12.45 3.95
C LEU A 109 -14.05 11.70 4.99
N GLU A 110 -15.31 11.41 4.72
CA GLU A 110 -16.15 10.57 5.58
C GLU A 110 -15.57 9.16 5.72
N ILE A 111 -15.23 8.51 4.59
CA ILE A 111 -14.62 7.18 4.56
C ILE A 111 -13.29 7.18 5.34
N TYR A 112 -12.42 8.15 5.07
CA TYR A 112 -11.12 8.28 5.72
C TYR A 112 -11.25 8.46 7.24
N ASN A 113 -12.11 9.38 7.69
CA ASN A 113 -12.28 9.70 9.10
C ASN A 113 -12.93 8.55 9.89
N HIS A 114 -13.90 7.84 9.29
CA HIS A 114 -14.52 6.67 9.93
C HIS A 114 -13.48 5.58 10.21
N ALA A 115 -12.57 5.32 9.26
CA ALA A 115 -11.47 4.38 9.42
C ALA A 115 -10.48 4.83 10.50
N ALA A 116 -10.09 6.11 10.50
CA ALA A 116 -9.15 6.67 11.48
C ALA A 116 -9.70 6.64 12.93
N VAL A 117 -11.00 6.91 13.12
CA VAL A 117 -11.63 6.88 14.44
C VAL A 117 -11.69 5.47 15.02
N THR A 118 -11.84 4.44 14.18
CA THR A 118 -11.88 3.03 14.61
C THR A 118 -10.57 2.60 15.30
N GLN A 119 -9.43 3.22 14.95
CA GLN A 119 -8.12 2.99 15.58
C GLN A 119 -7.94 3.71 16.93
N ARG A 120 -8.75 4.73 17.26
CA ARG A 120 -8.64 5.50 18.51
C ARG A 120 -9.16 4.78 19.75
N ARG A 121 -9.66 3.54 19.64
CA ARG A 121 -9.76 2.67 20.82
C ARG A 121 -8.34 2.33 21.26
N PRO A 122 -7.91 2.70 22.49
CA PRO A 122 -6.55 2.44 22.91
C PRO A 122 -6.32 0.95 22.77
N LEU A 123 -5.29 0.57 22.02
CA LEU A 123 -4.67 -0.74 22.14
C LEU A 123 -4.39 -0.91 23.64
N ARG A 124 -5.29 -1.61 24.33
CA ARG A 124 -5.03 -2.13 25.68
C ARG A 124 -3.71 -2.85 25.51
N LYS A 125 -2.68 -2.32 26.15
CA LYS A 125 -1.33 -2.89 26.23
C LYS A 125 -1.45 -4.41 26.27
N LEU A 126 -1.24 -5.09 25.15
CA LEU A 126 -0.85 -6.49 25.14
C LEU A 126 0.67 -6.53 25.36
N ALA A 127 1.10 -5.87 26.44
CA ALA A 127 2.40 -6.04 27.02
C ALA A 127 2.25 -7.12 28.10
N ALA A 128 2.14 -8.38 27.68
CA ALA A 128 2.44 -9.57 28.50
C ALA A 128 2.14 -10.85 27.71
N SER A 129 3.11 -11.34 26.93
CA SER A 129 3.35 -12.80 26.88
C SER A 129 4.71 -13.21 26.29
N ALA A 130 5.45 -12.35 25.59
CA ALA A 130 6.75 -12.76 25.04
C ALA A 130 7.90 -12.79 26.09
N ALA A 131 7.73 -12.19 27.27
CA ALA A 131 8.77 -12.15 28.30
C ALA A 131 8.87 -13.44 29.15
N ALA A 132 7.91 -14.36 29.04
CA ALA A 132 7.94 -15.62 29.79
C ALA A 132 8.70 -16.76 29.09
N ALA A 133 9.12 -16.57 27.84
CA ALA A 133 9.74 -17.63 27.02
C ALA A 133 11.28 -17.60 26.97
N TYR A 134 11.94 -16.62 27.59
CA TYR A 134 13.39 -16.42 27.49
C TYR A 134 14.15 -16.45 28.82
N ALA A 135 13.52 -16.90 29.91
CA ALA A 135 14.14 -16.89 31.24
C ALA A 135 15.10 -18.07 31.55
N ASP A 136 15.25 -19.04 30.64
CA ASP A 136 15.97 -20.30 30.92
C ASP A 136 17.28 -20.52 30.14
N GLN A 137 17.93 -19.46 29.64
CA GLN A 137 19.26 -19.59 29.02
C GLN A 137 20.34 -18.77 29.74
N PRO A 138 21.36 -19.41 30.35
CA PRO A 138 22.39 -18.72 31.10
C PRO A 138 23.55 -18.33 30.19
N ALA A 139 23.37 -17.34 29.30
CA ALA A 139 24.49 -16.75 28.55
C ALA A 139 24.10 -15.47 27.76
N ALA A 140 23.72 -14.37 28.41
CA ALA A 140 23.60 -13.08 27.69
C ALA A 140 23.75 -11.81 28.56
N ALA A 141 24.32 -11.91 29.76
CA ALA A 141 24.42 -10.77 30.68
C ALA A 141 25.27 -9.55 30.22
N PRO A 142 26.24 -9.62 29.27
CA PRO A 142 27.04 -8.43 28.96
C PRO A 142 26.59 -7.58 27.75
N LEU A 143 25.61 -7.98 26.95
CA LEU A 143 25.33 -7.31 25.65
C LEU A 143 24.26 -6.19 25.68
N LEU A 144 23.70 -5.88 26.85
CA LEU A 144 22.63 -4.87 26.98
C LEU A 144 23.13 -3.42 27.14
N ALA A 145 24.43 -3.20 27.36
CA ALA A 145 24.95 -1.86 27.67
C ALA A 145 25.40 -1.04 26.45
N GLU A 146 25.65 -1.68 25.29
CA GLU A 146 26.15 -0.96 24.09
C GLU A 146 25.09 -0.70 23.00
N ALA A 147 23.87 -1.24 23.15
CA ALA A 147 22.80 -1.03 22.17
C ALA A 147 22.13 0.37 22.25
N ASP A 148 22.27 1.08 23.37
CA ASP A 148 21.47 2.28 23.67
C ASP A 148 21.97 3.56 22.96
N LYS A 149 23.16 3.53 22.34
CA LYS A 149 23.74 4.68 21.63
C LYS A 149 23.46 4.71 20.13
N SER A 150 23.14 3.57 19.51
CA SER A 150 22.93 3.48 18.05
C SER A 150 21.45 3.57 17.64
N LEU A 151 20.52 3.52 18.60
CA LEU A 151 19.06 3.52 18.38
C LEU A 151 18.46 4.87 17.93
N ARG A 152 19.28 5.92 17.78
CA ARG A 152 18.80 7.25 17.37
C ARG A 152 18.90 7.57 15.88
N GLU A 153 19.54 6.74 15.05
CA GLU A 153 19.82 7.14 13.65
C GLU A 153 19.19 6.30 12.54
N VAL A 154 18.55 5.16 12.79
CA VAL A 154 17.84 4.46 11.72
C VAL A 154 16.64 3.69 12.27
N THR A 155 15.45 4.32 12.33
CA THR A 155 14.20 3.57 12.47
C THR A 155 13.83 2.95 11.13
N ALA A 156 14.60 1.94 10.73
CA ALA A 156 14.12 0.94 9.79
C ALA A 156 12.96 0.20 10.48
N VAL A 157 11.74 0.50 10.03
CA VAL A 157 10.54 -0.24 10.41
C VAL A 157 10.75 -1.69 9.99
N HIS A 158 11.07 -2.56 10.96
CA HIS A 158 11.04 -3.99 10.75
C HIS A 158 9.58 -4.39 10.58
N ILE A 159 9.23 -4.67 9.33
CA ILE A 159 7.91 -5.12 8.91
C ILE A 159 7.87 -6.61 9.20
N ASN A 160 7.03 -7.02 10.16
CA ASN A 160 6.66 -8.43 10.30
C ASN A 160 5.77 -8.78 9.11
N ILE A 161 6.38 -9.27 8.04
CA ILE A 161 5.68 -10.02 7.02
C ILE A 161 5.35 -11.37 7.66
N ASP A 162 4.08 -11.76 7.69
CA ASP A 162 3.73 -13.13 8.03
C ASP A 162 4.41 -14.04 6.99
N PRO A 163 5.34 -14.93 7.41
CA PRO A 163 6.12 -15.75 6.47
C PRO A 163 5.24 -16.65 5.59
N THR A 164 3.99 -16.89 6.02
CA THR A 164 2.99 -17.63 5.25
C THR A 164 2.50 -16.82 4.04
N GLU A 165 2.25 -15.52 4.21
CA GLU A 165 1.77 -14.63 3.13
C GLU A 165 2.84 -14.34 2.07
N ALA A 166 4.12 -14.24 2.48
CA ALA A 166 5.24 -14.09 1.54
C ALA A 166 5.42 -15.33 0.65
N SER A 167 5.21 -16.52 1.21
CA SER A 167 5.31 -17.79 0.48
C SER A 167 4.20 -17.93 -0.55
N GLU A 168 2.96 -17.59 -0.19
CA GLU A 168 1.81 -17.61 -1.11
C GLU A 168 1.99 -16.62 -2.27
N LEU A 169 2.48 -15.41 -1.99
CA LEU A 169 2.79 -14.42 -3.02
C LEU A 169 3.91 -14.91 -3.95
N GLY A 170 4.95 -15.54 -3.38
CA GLY A 170 6.05 -16.14 -4.15
C GLY A 170 5.59 -17.25 -5.08
N GLU A 171 4.70 -18.14 -4.61
CA GLU A 171 4.12 -19.21 -5.43
C GLU A 171 3.21 -18.68 -6.54
N MET A 172 2.38 -17.68 -6.24
CA MET A 172 1.53 -17.03 -7.25
C MET A 172 2.36 -16.38 -8.36
N ILE A 173 3.42 -15.64 -8.01
CA ILE A 173 4.31 -15.00 -8.99
C ILE A 173 5.04 -16.05 -9.84
N ALA A 174 5.55 -17.12 -9.20
CA ALA A 174 6.22 -18.20 -9.91
C ALA A 174 5.29 -18.95 -10.89
N ASN A 175 4.01 -19.08 -10.55
CA ASN A 175 3.02 -19.70 -11.41
C ASN A 175 2.63 -18.82 -12.60
N SER A 176 2.47 -17.50 -12.40
CA SER A 176 2.24 -16.56 -13.51
C SER A 176 3.42 -16.50 -14.48
N LEU A 177 4.67 -16.51 -13.98
CA LEU A 177 5.86 -16.53 -14.83
C LEU A 177 6.02 -17.84 -15.62
N ARG A 178 5.66 -18.98 -15.01
CA ARG A 178 5.64 -20.29 -15.69
C ARG A 178 4.58 -20.36 -16.79
N ASN A 179 3.43 -19.72 -16.59
CA ASN A 179 2.32 -19.73 -17.55
C ASN A 179 2.45 -18.65 -18.64
N GLY A 180 3.22 -17.59 -18.41
CA GLY A 180 3.42 -16.48 -19.35
C GLY A 180 4.46 -16.70 -20.47
N SER A 181 5.19 -17.83 -20.45
CA SER A 181 6.22 -18.13 -21.46
C SER A 181 5.64 -18.83 -22.70
N SER A 182 4.75 -18.17 -23.45
CA SER A 182 4.28 -18.69 -24.75
C SER A 182 3.96 -17.62 -25.82
N MET A 183 4.39 -16.36 -25.68
CA MET A 183 4.14 -15.33 -26.72
C MET A 183 5.39 -14.64 -27.28
N LEU A 184 6.51 -15.36 -27.41
CA LEU A 184 7.66 -14.88 -28.18
C LEU A 184 8.19 -15.96 -29.13
N ARG A 185 7.36 -16.43 -30.07
CA ARG A 185 7.81 -17.01 -31.35
C ARG A 185 6.77 -16.78 -32.46
N GLY A 186 7.23 -16.14 -33.55
CA GLY A 186 6.50 -15.98 -34.82
C GLY A 186 6.03 -14.54 -35.03
N GLY A 187 6.42 -13.80 -36.06
CA GLY A 187 6.98 -14.19 -37.35
C GLY A 187 7.84 -13.07 -37.97
N ALA A 188 8.44 -13.47 -39.08
CA ALA A 188 9.38 -12.74 -39.92
C ALA A 188 8.75 -11.52 -40.61
#